data_AF-A0AAW5LHV1-F1
#
_entry.id   AF-A0AAW5LHV1-F1
#
_cell.length_a   1.000
_cell.length_b   1.000
_cell.length_c   1.000
_cell.angle_alpha   90.00
_cell.angle_beta   90.00
_cell.angle_gamma   90.00
#
_symmetry.space_group_name_H-M   'P 1'
#
loop_
_entity.id
_entity.type
_entity.pdbx_description
1 polymer ?
#
loop_
_entity_poly.entity_id
_entity_poly.type
_entity_poly.pdbx_seq_one_letter_code
_entity_poly.pdbx_strand_id
1 'polypeptide(L)'
;MEKFKVKSKFNEVTAIKFDGERWFYLRKEAYPMVDCKECSMGSSSLGDLFTFEPVIETKEGQKSLGFNDYIIQDEKEDYYVLGQNEFHNCFSKVD
;
A
#
# COMPACT_ATOMS: atom_id res chain seq x y z
N MET A 1 -8.10 -8.62 2.81
CA MET A 1 -7.84 -7.19 2.63
C MET A 1 -9.11 -6.44 3.02
N GLU A 2 -9.02 -5.57 4.03
CA GLU A 2 -10.15 -4.74 4.45
C GLU A 2 -10.22 -3.50 3.55
N LYS A 3 -11.34 -3.32 2.86
CA LYS A 3 -11.63 -2.12 2.06
C LYS A 3 -12.77 -1.37 2.73
N PHE A 4 -12.64 -0.06 2.87
CA PHE A 4 -13.71 0.79 3.39
C PHE A 4 -13.84 2.04 2.52
N LYS A 5 -15.09 2.48 2.37
CA LYS A 5 -15.38 3.75 1.72
C LYS A 5 -15.06 4.88 2.68
N VAL A 6 -14.33 5.87 2.20
CA VAL A 6 -14.06 7.09 2.94
C VAL A 6 -14.42 8.30 2.13
N LYS A 7 -14.80 9.37 2.82
CA LYS A 7 -15.14 10.63 2.19
C LYS A 7 -14.14 11.68 2.61
N SER A 8 -13.55 12.33 1.62
CA SER A 8 -12.85 13.59 1.81
C SER A 8 -13.83 14.75 1.68
N LYS A 9 -13.38 15.97 1.93
CA LYS A 9 -14.15 17.20 1.70
C LYS A 9 -14.68 17.32 0.26
N PHE A 10 -14.07 16.61 -0.69
CA PHE A 10 -14.36 16.75 -2.12
C PHE A 10 -15.02 15.50 -2.71
N ASN A 11 -14.46 14.28 -2.52
CA ASN A 11 -14.96 13.05 -3.16
C ASN A 11 -15.04 11.86 -2.18
N GLU A 12 -15.85 10.86 -2.53
CA GLU A 12 -15.86 9.51 -1.93
C GLU A 12 -14.85 8.62 -2.67
N VAL A 13 -14.02 7.89 -1.93
CA VAL A 13 -12.98 7.01 -2.48
C VAL A 13 -12.93 5.71 -1.70
N THR A 14 -12.29 4.69 -2.27
CA THR A 14 -12.05 3.43 -1.56
C THR A 14 -10.68 3.48 -0.91
N ALA A 15 -10.61 3.31 0.41
CA ALA A 15 -9.37 3.20 1.14
C ALA A 15 -9.14 1.76 1.58
N ILE A 16 -7.88 1.34 1.53
CA ILE A 16 -7.43 -0.01 1.82
C ILE A 16 -6.26 0.12 2.78
N LYS A 17 -6.42 -0.40 3.99
CA LYS A 17 -5.31 -0.46 4.94
C LYS A 17 -4.30 -1.51 4.48
N PHE A 18 -3.06 -1.09 4.25
CA PHE A 18 -1.99 -2.00 3.88
C PHE A 18 -1.47 -2.71 5.14
N ASP A 19 -1.40 -4.04 5.06
CA ASP A 19 -0.86 -4.92 6.08
C ASP A 19 0.37 -5.60 5.48
N GLY A 20 1.55 -5.07 5.84
CA GLY A 20 2.82 -5.52 5.29
C GLY A 20 3.13 -6.98 5.62
N GLU A 21 2.70 -7.47 6.80
CA GLU A 21 2.89 -8.87 7.19
C GLU A 21 2.01 -9.78 6.32
N ARG A 22 0.73 -9.44 6.18
CA ARG A 22 -0.19 -10.20 5.32
C ARG A 22 0.26 -10.20 3.87
N TRP A 23 0.75 -9.07 3.35
CA TRP A 23 1.32 -9.01 2.01
C TRP A 23 2.56 -9.90 1.89
N PHE A 24 3.44 -9.91 2.88
CA PHE A 24 4.66 -10.73 2.81
C PHE A 24 4.36 -12.22 2.58
N TYR A 25 3.33 -12.74 3.26
CA TYR A 25 2.91 -14.14 3.15
C TYR A 25 2.02 -14.45 1.94
N LEU A 26 1.06 -13.58 1.60
CA LEU A 26 0.03 -13.87 0.59
C LEU A 26 0.21 -13.10 -0.73
N ARG A 27 1.07 -12.08 -0.74
CA ARG A 27 1.45 -11.27 -1.92
C ARG A 27 0.23 -10.81 -2.73
N LYS A 28 0.18 -11.18 -4.01
CA LYS A 28 -0.88 -10.81 -4.95
C LYS A 28 -2.25 -11.38 -4.58
N GLU A 29 -2.33 -12.44 -3.79
CA GLU A 29 -3.62 -12.95 -3.30
C GLU A 29 -4.24 -12.02 -2.25
N ALA A 30 -3.41 -11.38 -1.42
CA ALA A 30 -3.89 -10.39 -0.45
C ALA A 30 -4.05 -9.00 -1.07
N TYR A 31 -3.08 -8.57 -1.88
CA TYR A 31 -3.03 -7.25 -2.47
C TYR A 31 -2.62 -7.34 -3.95
N PRO A 32 -3.58 -7.55 -4.87
CA PRO A 32 -3.31 -7.75 -6.31
C PRO A 32 -2.57 -6.57 -6.98
N MET A 33 -2.80 -5.36 -6.49
CA MET A 33 -2.20 -4.12 -6.97
C MET A 33 -0.79 -3.86 -6.43
N VAL A 34 -0.33 -4.62 -5.42
CA VAL A 34 0.98 -4.41 -4.79
C VAL A 34 1.99 -5.37 -5.39
N ASP A 35 3.03 -4.82 -6.00
CA ASP A 35 4.18 -5.54 -6.54
C ASP A 35 5.30 -5.64 -5.51
N CYS A 36 6.27 -6.50 -5.84
CA CYS A 36 7.46 -6.71 -5.02
C CYS A 36 8.66 -6.13 -5.76
N LYS A 37 9.34 -5.16 -5.15
CA LYS A 37 10.62 -4.67 -5.62
C LYS A 37 11.74 -5.35 -4.85
N GLU A 38 12.69 -5.94 -5.57
CA GLU A 38 13.94 -6.41 -4.99
C GLU A 38 14.84 -5.21 -4.76
N CYS A 39 15.27 -4.98 -3.51
CA CYS A 39 15.99 -3.75 -3.14
C CYS A 39 17.44 -3.98 -2.80
N SER A 40 17.81 -5.12 -2.20
CA SER A 40 19.20 -5.48 -2.03
C SER A 40 19.39 -6.98 -1.89
N MET A 41 20.51 -7.43 -2.43
CA MET A 41 21.11 -8.73 -2.16
C MET A 41 22.35 -8.47 -1.32
N GLY A 42 22.26 -8.74 -0.02
CA GLY A 42 23.41 -8.78 0.87
C GLY A 42 23.91 -10.21 1.00
N SER A 43 25.15 -10.40 1.43
CA SER A 43 25.65 -11.72 1.82
C SER A 43 26.09 -11.68 3.27
N SER A 44 25.70 -12.71 4.02
CA SER A 44 26.07 -12.91 5.41
C SER A 44 26.78 -14.27 5.57
N SER A 45 27.39 -14.51 6.72
CA SER A 45 27.93 -15.83 7.08
C SER A 45 26.88 -16.95 7.13
N LEU A 46 25.59 -16.59 7.07
CA LEU A 46 24.45 -17.49 7.04
C LEU A 46 23.82 -17.63 5.63
N GLY A 47 24.39 -16.98 4.61
CA GLY A 47 23.90 -17.00 3.23
C GLY A 47 23.46 -15.63 2.70
N ASP A 48 22.89 -15.62 1.50
CA ASP A 48 22.40 -14.42 0.84
C ASP A 48 21.11 -13.91 1.50
N LEU A 49 21.07 -12.60 1.75
CA LEU A 49 19.95 -11.88 2.33
C LEU A 49 19.30 -11.04 1.24
N PHE A 50 18.07 -11.39 0.87
CA PHE A 50 17.27 -10.60 -0.06
C PHE A 50 16.33 -9.68 0.72
N THR A 51 16.37 -8.39 0.43
CA THR A 51 15.37 -7.44 0.93
C THR A 51 14.33 -7.17 -0.15
N PHE A 52 13.07 -7.29 0.24
CA PHE A 52 11.91 -7.09 -0.62
C PHE A 52 11.06 -5.97 -0.08
N GLU A 53 10.67 -5.04 -0.96
CA GLU A 53 9.82 -3.91 -0.61
C GLU A 53 8.48 -4.02 -1.34
N PRO A 54 7.35 -3.78 -0.64
CA PRO A 54 6.05 -3.65 -1.29
C PRO A 54 5.99 -2.32 -2.02
N VAL A 55 5.60 -2.36 -3.28
CA VAL A 55 5.45 -1.18 -4.13
C VAL A 55 4.13 -1.21 -4.88
N ILE A 56 3.57 -0.06 -5.18
CA ILE A 56 2.36 0.09 -5.99
C ILE A 56 2.65 1.04 -7.15
N GLU A 57 2.13 0.72 -8.33
CA GLU A 57 2.20 1.62 -9.48
C GLU A 57 1.11 2.68 -9.36
N THR A 58 1.53 3.94 -9.43
CA THR A 58 0.63 5.11 -9.42
C THR A 58 0.86 5.94 -10.68
N LYS A 59 -0.01 6.91 -10.95
CA LYS A 59 0.22 7.89 -12.04
C LYS A 59 1.49 8.72 -11.88
N GLU A 60 1.95 8.90 -10.65
CA GLU A 60 3.20 9.59 -10.33
C GLU A 60 4.41 8.64 -10.37
N GLY A 61 4.20 7.38 -10.78
CA GLY A 61 5.18 6.30 -10.81
C GLY A 61 5.10 5.37 -9.60
N GLN A 62 6.08 4.47 -9.51
CA GLN A 62 6.14 3.48 -8.45
C GLN A 62 6.36 4.11 -7.07
N LYS A 63 5.51 3.76 -6.10
CA LYS A 63 5.60 4.20 -4.70
C LYS A 63 5.79 3.01 -3.77
N SER A 64 6.69 3.12 -2.80
CA SER A 64 6.85 2.11 -1.74
C SER A 64 5.75 2.25 -0.68
N LEU A 65 5.40 1.12 -0.07
CA LEU A 65 4.38 1.04 0.98
C LEU A 65 5.01 0.76 2.35
N GLY A 66 4.64 1.55 3.35
CA GLY A 66 4.92 1.29 4.76
C GLY A 66 3.87 0.40 5.42
N PHE A 67 4.25 -0.27 6.52
CA PHE A 67 3.42 -1.25 7.25
C PHE A 67 2.05 -0.75 7.76
N ASN A 68 1.75 0.55 7.68
CA ASN A 68 0.47 1.13 8.09
C ASN A 68 -0.06 2.17 7.10
N ASP A 69 0.43 2.14 5.87
CA ASP A 69 -0.03 3.05 4.84
C ASP A 69 -1.43 2.67 4.36
N TYR A 70 -2.12 3.66 3.81
CA TYR A 70 -3.41 3.48 3.18
C TYR A 70 -3.22 3.60 1.66
N ILE A 71 -3.63 2.55 0.96
CA ILE A 71 -3.79 2.58 -0.49
C ILE A 71 -5.17 3.14 -0.77
N ILE A 72 -5.23 4.23 -1.50
CA ILE A 72 -6.49 4.87 -1.87
C ILE A 72 -6.70 4.66 -3.36
N GLN A 73 -7.90 4.21 -3.70
CA GLN A 73 -8.37 4.01 -5.06
C GLN A 73 -9.42 5.08 -5.37
N ASP A 74 -9.13 5.92 -6.36
CA ASP A 74 -10.09 6.90 -6.84
C ASP A 74 -11.15 6.29 -7.77
N GLU A 75 -12.08 7.13 -8.21
CA GLU A 75 -13.16 6.79 -9.15
C GLU A 75 -12.68 6.43 -10.57
N LYS A 76 -11.43 6.74 -10.92
CA LYS A 76 -10.79 6.41 -12.20
C LYS A 76 -9.91 5.16 -12.12
N GLU A 77 -10.01 4.43 -11.01
CA GLU A 77 -9.20 3.25 -10.69
C GLU A 77 -7.70 3.53 -10.54
N ASP A 78 -7.33 4.79 -10.30
CA ASP A 78 -5.97 5.16 -9.97
C ASP A 78 -5.68 4.98 -8.49
N TYR A 79 -4.42 4.64 -8.20
CA TYR A 79 -3.94 4.44 -6.84
C TYR A 79 -3.06 5.59 -6.37
N TYR A 80 -3.20 5.94 -5.10
CA TYR A 80 -2.27 6.79 -4.37
C TYR A 80 -2.05 6.24 -2.96
N VAL A 81 -0.90 6.59 -2.36
CA VAL A 81 -0.49 6.11 -1.04
C VAL A 81 -0.49 7.28 -0.07
N LEU A 82 -1.13 7.10 1.08
CA LEU A 82 -1.10 8.06 2.16
C LEU A 82 -0.62 7.40 3.43
N GLY A 83 0.29 8.06 4.16
CA GLY A 83 0.65 7.65 5.50
C GLY A 83 -0.57 7.76 6.44
N GLN A 84 -0.56 7.02 7.55
CA GLN A 84 -1.67 6.99 8.50
C GLN A 84 -2.14 8.39 8.96
N ASN A 85 -1.20 9.29 9.26
CA ASN A 85 -1.52 10.64 9.71
C ASN A 85 -2.14 11.48 8.59
N GLU A 86 -1.61 11.39 7.37
CA GLU A 86 -2.16 12.11 6.20
C GLU A 86 -3.56 11.62 5.87
N PHE A 87 -3.76 10.30 5.90
CA PHE A 87 -5.06 9.69 5.69
C PHE A 87 -6.11 10.19 6.68
N HIS A 88 -5.82 10.17 7.98
CA HIS A 88 -6.76 10.65 9.00
C HIS A 88 -7.02 12.16 8.93
N ASN A 89 -6.08 12.95 8.40
CA ASN A 89 -6.28 14.39 8.18
C ASN A 89 -7.16 14.68 6.96
N CYS A 90 -7.09 13.84 5.92
CA CYS A 90 -7.78 14.06 4.65
C CYS A 90 -9.14 13.37 4.54
N PHE A 91 -9.36 12.29 5.31
CA PHE A 91 -10.50 11.41 5.16
C PHE A 91 -11.19 11.14 6.49
N SER A 92 -12.51 11.14 6.47
CA SER A 92 -13.34 10.62 7.55
C SER A 92 -14.03 9.34 7.07
N LYS A 93 -14.12 8.34 7.95
CA LYS A 93 -14.90 7.12 7.66
C LYS A 93 -16.36 7.53 7.42
N VAL A 94 -16.95 6.97 6.37
CA VAL A 94 -18.39 7.06 6.13
C VAL A 94 -19.01 5.83 6.76
N ASP A 95 -19.96 6.03 7.66
CA ASP A 95 -20.80 4.96 8.24
C ASP A 95 -21.79 4.42 7.20
#